data_AF-A0A420HW41-F1
#
_entry.id   AF-A0A420HW41-F1
#
_cell.length_a   1.000
_cell.length_b   1.000
_cell.length_c   1.000
_cell.angle_alpha   90.00
_cell.angle_beta   90.00
_cell.angle_gamma   90.00
#
_symmetry.space_group_name_H-M   'P 1'
#
loop_
_entity.id
_entity.type
_entity.pdbx_description
1 polymer ?
#
loop_
_entity_poly.entity_id
_entity_poly.type
_entity_poly.pdbx_seq_one_letter_code
_entity_poly.pdbx_strand_id
1 'polypeptide(L)'
;MIVLRQLIDFMLGLATISEVLLNNKELLDLEDKYLKLLLPNYNILTEAGSSFGYKHTEVDRQKMKDIYTDSRREMVGSLNRGKKLSSETIEKMREKALNRSPMLDEIKKK
;
A
#
# COMPACT_ATOMS: atom_id res chain seq x y z
N MET A 1 34.41 1.44 -2.25
CA MET A 1 34.00 0.32 -1.37
C MET A 1 32.48 0.07 -1.28
N ILE A 2 31.62 0.92 -1.86
CA ILE A 2 30.16 0.75 -1.83
C ILE A 2 29.70 -0.33 -2.83
N VAL A 3 30.27 -0.33 -4.04
CA VAL A 3 29.89 -1.24 -5.13
C VAL A 3 30.18 -2.71 -4.82
N LEU A 4 31.31 -3.02 -4.15
CA LEU A 4 31.62 -4.39 -3.73
C LEU A 4 30.67 -4.91 -2.65
N ARG A 5 30.20 -4.03 -1.74
CA ARG A 5 29.29 -4.43 -0.67
C ARG A 5 27.88 -4.71 -1.22
N GLN A 6 27.39 -3.88 -2.15
CA GLN A 6 26.13 -4.12 -2.87
C GLN A 6 26.12 -5.42 -3.69
N LEU A 7 27.24 -5.77 -4.35
CA LEU A 7 27.37 -7.04 -5.07
C LEU A 7 27.38 -8.24 -4.12
N ILE A 8 28.00 -8.11 -2.95
CA ILE A 8 28.02 -9.15 -1.91
C ILE A 8 26.62 -9.36 -1.32
N ASP A 9 25.88 -8.29 -1.04
CA ASP A 9 24.54 -8.35 -0.46
C ASP A 9 23.49 -8.93 -1.44
N PHE A 10 23.66 -8.68 -2.75
CA PHE A 10 22.86 -9.30 -3.82
C PHE A 10 23.13 -10.80 -3.97
N MET A 11 24.41 -11.22 -3.88
CA MET A 11 24.82 -12.62 -3.99
C MET A 11 24.43 -13.46 -2.76
N LEU A 12 24.33 -12.84 -1.58
CA LEU A 12 23.98 -13.51 -0.33
C LEU A 12 22.48 -13.51 0.00
N GLY A 13 21.63 -12.89 -0.83
CA GLY A 13 20.18 -12.89 -0.66
C GLY A 13 19.69 -12.20 0.62
N LEU A 14 20.51 -11.34 1.22
CA LEU A 14 20.21 -10.63 2.47
C LEU A 14 19.47 -9.30 2.24
N ALA A 15 19.41 -8.82 1.01
CA ALA A 15 18.70 -7.59 0.67
C ALA A 15 17.19 -7.77 0.88
N THR A 16 16.66 -7.14 1.92
CA THR A 16 15.21 -6.97 2.04
C THR A 16 14.75 -6.04 0.91
N ILE A 17 13.58 -6.32 0.31
CA ILE A 17 12.98 -5.49 -0.76
C ILE A 17 12.95 -4.00 -0.37
N SER A 18 12.85 -3.71 0.94
CA SER A 18 12.89 -2.37 1.52
C SER A 18 14.23 -1.63 1.39
N GLU A 19 15.38 -2.31 1.44
CA GLU A 19 16.70 -1.67 1.33
C GLU A 19 17.06 -1.31 -0.12
N VAL A 20 16.56 -2.09 -1.09
CA VAL A 20 16.71 -1.79 -2.53
C VAL A 20 15.86 -0.58 -2.93
N LEU A 21 14.65 -0.47 -2.39
CA LEU A 21 13.71 0.63 -2.65
C LEU A 21 14.17 1.98 -2.08
N LEU A 22 14.91 1.99 -0.96
CA LEU A 22 15.22 3.24 -0.24
C LEU A 22 16.36 4.05 -0.85
N ASN A 23 17.25 3.44 -1.64
CA ASN A 23 18.57 4.04 -1.94
C ASN A 23 18.91 4.21 -3.43
N ASN A 24 18.02 3.91 -4.36
CA ASN A 24 18.36 3.92 -5.79
C ASN A 24 17.71 5.06 -6.56
N LYS A 25 18.06 6.30 -6.18
CA LYS A 25 17.60 7.53 -6.87
C LYS A 25 17.84 7.47 -8.38
N GLU A 26 18.99 6.94 -8.79
CA GLU A 26 19.34 6.78 -10.21
C GLU A 26 18.38 5.84 -10.94
N LEU A 27 17.86 4.81 -10.27
CA LEU A 27 16.89 3.89 -10.84
C LEU A 27 15.51 4.55 -11.01
N LEU A 28 15.07 5.32 -10.01
CA LEU A 28 13.84 6.10 -10.09
C LEU A 28 13.91 7.14 -11.22
N ASP A 29 15.04 7.85 -11.34
CA ASP A 29 15.26 8.84 -12.40
C ASP A 29 15.24 8.19 -13.80
N LEU A 30 15.79 6.97 -13.93
CA LEU A 30 15.73 6.20 -15.18
C LEU A 30 14.32 5.71 -15.50
N GLU A 31 13.60 5.17 -14.51
CA GLU A 31 12.22 4.73 -14.66
C GLU A 31 11.36 5.92 -15.12
N ASP A 32 11.47 7.06 -14.45
CA ASP A 32 10.77 8.30 -14.80
C ASP A 32 11.06 8.75 -16.23
N LYS A 33 12.33 8.70 -16.64
CA LYS A 33 12.76 9.03 -18.00
C LYS A 33 12.09 8.12 -19.03
N TYR A 34 12.06 6.82 -18.80
CA TYR A 34 11.47 5.88 -19.75
C TYR A 34 9.93 5.93 -19.75
N LEU A 35 9.29 6.13 -18.60
CA LEU A 35 7.85 6.33 -18.51
C LEU A 35 7.40 7.56 -19.33
N LYS A 36 8.13 8.67 -19.19
CA LYS A 36 7.86 9.92 -19.94
C LYS A 36 8.18 9.80 -21.42
N LEU A 37 9.18 9.00 -21.80
CA LEU A 37 9.57 8.79 -23.19
C LEU A 37 8.63 7.85 -23.95
N LEU A 38 8.27 6.72 -23.34
CA LEU A 38 7.55 5.64 -24.01
C LEU A 38 6.04 5.71 -23.84
N LEU A 39 5.54 6.44 -22.83
CA LEU A 39 4.12 6.56 -22.48
C LEU A 39 3.34 5.25 -22.63
N PRO A 40 3.79 4.16 -21.97
CA PRO A 40 3.19 2.85 -22.16
C PRO A 40 1.74 2.80 -21.67
N ASN A 41 0.84 2.23 -22.49
CA ASN A 41 -0.60 2.13 -22.19
C ASN A 41 -0.90 1.24 -20.95
N TYR A 42 -0.01 0.32 -20.59
CA TYR A 42 -0.20 -0.53 -19.40
C TYR A 42 0.13 0.21 -18.09
N ASN A 43 0.89 1.30 -18.14
CA ASN A 43 1.23 2.07 -16.95
C ASN A 43 0.07 3.00 -16.59
N ILE A 44 -0.52 2.72 -15.43
CA ILE A 44 -1.49 3.64 -14.82
C ILE A 44 -0.82 4.87 -14.18
N LEU A 45 0.43 4.71 -13.74
CA LEU A 45 1.22 5.77 -13.11
C LEU A 45 2.13 6.42 -14.15
N THR A 46 2.15 7.75 -14.12
CA THR A 46 2.98 8.58 -15.00
C THR A 46 4.33 8.95 -14.37
N GLU A 47 4.52 8.63 -13.09
CA GLU A 47 5.72 8.92 -12.31
C GLU A 47 6.18 7.68 -11.54
N ALA A 48 7.49 7.50 -11.47
CA ALA A 48 8.18 6.44 -10.76
C ALA A 48 8.04 6.63 -9.24
N GLY A 49 7.79 5.54 -8.53
CA GLY A 49 7.76 5.54 -7.06
C GLY A 49 6.59 6.31 -6.40
N SER A 50 5.74 6.99 -7.15
CA SER A 50 4.60 7.75 -6.61
C SER A 50 3.29 7.40 -7.29
N SER A 51 2.33 6.94 -6.49
CA SER A 51 0.92 6.87 -6.88
C SER A 51 0.11 8.07 -6.38
N PHE A 52 0.80 9.11 -5.91
CA PHE A 52 0.16 10.27 -5.31
C PHE A 52 -0.72 10.99 -6.34
N GLY A 53 -1.99 11.19 -5.98
CA GLY A 53 -2.97 11.83 -6.88
C GLY A 53 -3.67 10.87 -7.84
N TYR A 54 -3.16 9.66 -8.07
CA TYR A 54 -3.88 8.67 -8.87
C TYR A 54 -5.11 8.16 -8.11
N LYS A 55 -6.28 8.30 -8.72
CA LYS A 55 -7.56 7.84 -8.17
C LYS A 55 -8.14 6.80 -9.12
N HIS A 56 -8.87 5.84 -8.58
CA HIS A 56 -9.70 4.95 -9.38
C HIS A 56 -10.64 5.78 -10.27
N THR A 57 -10.93 5.30 -11.48
CA THR A 57 -12.01 5.86 -12.30
C THR A 57 -13.37 5.57 -11.64
N GLU A 58 -14.43 6.28 -12.02
CA GLU A 58 -15.78 5.97 -11.52
C GLU A 58 -16.21 4.55 -11.91
N VAL A 59 -15.82 4.10 -13.10
CA VAL A 59 -16.09 2.74 -13.59
C VAL A 59 -15.41 1.71 -12.69
N ASP A 60 -14.15 1.93 -12.33
CA ASP A 60 -13.42 1.01 -11.44
C ASP A 60 -13.95 1.06 -10.02
N ARG A 61 -14.34 2.25 -9.52
CA ARG A 61 -15.05 2.37 -8.24
C ARG A 61 -16.33 1.56 -8.24
N GLN A 62 -17.10 1.60 -9.31
CA GLN A 62 -18.34 0.84 -9.41
C GLN A 62 -18.07 -0.66 -9.45
N LYS A 63 -17.12 -1.12 -10.28
CA LYS A 63 -16.70 -2.54 -10.29
C LYS A 63 -16.26 -3.03 -8.91
N MET A 64 -15.49 -2.22 -8.18
CA MET A 64 -15.07 -2.55 -6.81
C MET A 64 -16.26 -2.69 -5.85
N LYS A 65 -17.29 -1.83 -6.00
CA LYS A 65 -18.53 -1.93 -5.21
C LYS A 65 -19.32 -3.19 -5.59
N ASP A 66 -19.45 -3.48 -6.87
CA ASP A 66 -20.24 -4.60 -7.38
C ASP A 66 -19.65 -5.95 -6.94
N ILE A 67 -18.32 -6.06 -6.80
CA ILE A 67 -17.65 -7.25 -6.27
C ILE A 67 -18.01 -7.50 -4.78
N TYR A 68 -18.36 -6.45 -4.03
CA TYR A 68 -18.69 -6.55 -2.61
C TYR A 68 -20.15 -6.95 -2.40
N THR A 69 -20.49 -8.16 -2.86
CA THR A 69 -21.82 -8.76 -2.68
C THR A 69 -22.06 -9.19 -1.25
N ASP A 70 -23.33 -9.34 -0.87
CA ASP A 70 -23.70 -9.78 0.48
C ASP A 70 -23.17 -11.17 0.83
N SER A 71 -23.13 -12.07 -0.15
CA SER A 71 -22.49 -13.40 0.01
C SER A 71 -21.01 -13.28 0.36
N ARG A 72 -20.26 -12.38 -0.29
CA ARG A 72 -18.85 -12.13 0.04
C ARG A 72 -18.71 -11.50 1.43
N ARG A 73 -19.59 -10.55 1.76
CA ARG A 73 -19.63 -9.90 3.09
C ARG A 73 -19.85 -10.94 4.20
N GLU A 74 -20.81 -11.83 4.02
CA GLU A 74 -21.11 -12.90 4.97
C GLU A 74 -19.96 -13.90 5.10
N MET A 75 -19.37 -14.33 3.97
CA MET A 75 -18.22 -15.23 3.97
C MET A 75 -17.04 -14.64 4.76
N VAL A 76 -16.67 -13.38 4.48
CA VAL A 76 -15.58 -12.69 5.20
C VAL A 76 -15.93 -12.51 6.68
N GLY A 77 -17.19 -12.19 7.00
CA GLY A 77 -17.65 -12.09 8.38
C GLY A 77 -17.53 -13.41 9.13
N SER A 78 -17.96 -14.51 8.51
CA SER A 78 -17.87 -15.86 9.09
C SER A 78 -16.42 -16.33 9.28
N LEU A 79 -15.51 -15.99 8.37
CA LEU A 79 -14.08 -16.28 8.52
C LEU A 79 -13.42 -15.55 9.69
N ASN A 80 -13.96 -14.41 10.13
CA ASN A 80 -13.43 -13.63 11.24
C ASN A 80 -14.15 -13.89 12.56
N ARG A 81 -15.35 -14.48 12.51
CA ARG A 81 -16.13 -14.81 13.69
C ARG A 81 -15.37 -15.80 14.58
N GLY A 82 -15.29 -15.52 15.88
CA GLY A 82 -14.64 -16.38 16.86
C GLY A 82 -13.10 -16.31 16.89
N LYS A 83 -12.45 -15.60 15.96
CA LYS A 83 -11.00 -15.34 16.05
C LYS A 83 -10.72 -14.39 17.21
N LYS A 84 -9.76 -14.76 18.05
CA LYS A 84 -9.24 -13.90 19.11
C LYS A 84 -7.94 -13.25 18.63
N LEU A 85 -7.81 -11.96 18.88
CA LEU A 85 -6.56 -11.24 18.66
C LEU A 85 -5.57 -11.57 19.78
N SER A 86 -4.27 -11.46 19.50
CA SER A 86 -3.25 -11.57 20.54
C SER A 86 -3.37 -10.42 21.55
N SER A 87 -2.92 -10.66 22.77
CA SER A 87 -2.86 -9.62 23.83
C SER A 87 -2.07 -8.39 23.37
N GLU A 88 -0.96 -8.58 22.68
CA GLU A 88 -0.14 -7.51 22.10
C GLU A 88 -0.94 -6.65 21.10
N THR A 89 -1.70 -7.28 20.20
CA THR A 89 -2.52 -6.55 19.22
C THR A 89 -3.61 -5.76 19.90
N ILE A 90 -4.26 -6.35 20.91
CA ILE A 90 -5.30 -5.68 21.69
C ILE A 90 -4.73 -4.43 22.37
N GLU A 91 -3.55 -4.50 22.96
CA GLU A 91 -2.94 -3.36 23.65
C GLU A 91 -2.59 -2.24 22.67
N LYS A 92 -1.97 -2.56 21.52
CA LYS A 92 -1.71 -1.58 20.46
C LYS A 92 -3.00 -0.89 19.98
N MET A 93 -4.10 -1.63 19.87
CA MET A 93 -5.40 -1.05 19.49
C MET A 93 -5.93 -0.10 20.56
N ARG A 94 -5.79 -0.45 21.85
CA ARG A 94 -6.20 0.42 22.98
C ARG A 94 -5.42 1.72 22.99
N GLU A 95 -4.09 1.66 22.88
CA GLU A 95 -3.23 2.84 22.83
C GLU A 95 -3.62 3.78 21.68
N LYS A 96 -3.89 3.23 20.50
CA LYS A 96 -4.32 4.03 19.34
C LYS A 96 -5.71 4.62 19.52
N ALA A 97 -6.63 3.91 20.15
CA ALA A 97 -7.98 4.42 20.43
C ALA A 97 -7.95 5.59 21.41
N LEU A 98 -7.12 5.53 22.45
CA LEU A 98 -6.94 6.61 23.44
C LEU A 98 -6.36 7.88 22.82
N ASN A 99 -5.47 7.73 21.83
CA ASN A 99 -4.82 8.85 21.14
C ASN A 99 -5.61 9.35 19.91
N ARG A 100 -6.83 8.85 19.67
CA ARG A 100 -7.60 9.21 18.49
C ARG A 100 -8.18 10.61 18.63
N SER A 101 -7.92 11.48 17.66
CA SER A 101 -8.54 12.81 17.60
C SER A 101 -10.07 12.70 17.59
N PRO A 102 -10.78 13.64 18.25
CA PRO A 102 -12.23 13.64 18.26
C PRO A 102 -12.76 13.77 16.83
N MET A 103 -13.82 13.02 16.53
CA MET A 103 -14.49 13.08 15.24
C MET A 103 -15.17 14.44 15.07
N LEU A 104 -14.95 15.09 13.92
CA LEU A 104 -15.57 16.38 13.59
C LEU A 104 -17.09 16.27 13.60
N ASP A 105 -17.77 17.28 14.12
CA ASP A 105 -19.22 17.25 14.33
C ASP A 105 -20.03 17.21 13.01
N GLU A 106 -19.46 17.72 11.92
CA GLU A 106 -20.04 17.61 10.56
C GLU A 106 -20.17 16.16 10.11
N ILE A 107 -19.23 15.29 10.52
CA ILE A 107 -19.22 13.86 10.16
C ILE A 107 -20.18 13.08 11.07
N LYS A 108 -20.43 13.53 12.30
CA LYS A 108 -21.34 12.85 13.25
C LYS A 108 -22.81 12.97 12.87
N LYS A 109 -23.19 14.01 12.13
CA LYS A 109 -24.60 14.32 11.79
C LYS A 109 -25.06 13.69 10.47
N LYS A 110 -24.22 12.89 9.82
CA LYS A 110 -24.49 12.24 8.53
C LYS A 110 -24.82 10.77 8.73
#